data_AF-A0A9R1GSR5-F1
#
_entry.id   AF-A0A9R1GSR5-F1
#
_cell.length_a   1.000
_cell.length_b   1.000
_cell.length_c   1.000
_cell.angle_alpha   90.00
_cell.angle_beta   90.00
_cell.angle_gamma   90.00
#
_symmetry.space_group_name_H-M   'P 1'
#
loop_
_entity.id
_entity.type
_entity.pdbx_description
1 polymer ?
#
loop_
_entity_poly.entity_id
_entity_poly.type
_entity_poly.pdbx_seq_one_letter_code
_entity_poly.pdbx_strand_id
1 'polypeptide(L)'
;MAVQQCTVALVVAVALVAGPAVSYAAEAGYAPAGAQPKATTEEQKLIEKANNAFKAAVAAAAAAPPEDKSNIFVKTFTQNNGNWSLEGVTDASNSNDSLNTRVIFAMMRALLNAKGATPEAKYDSFVAIFGESLRIIAGIL
;
A
#
# COMPACT_ATOMS: atom_id res chain seq x y z
N MET A 1 26.69 34.38 11.43
CA MET A 1 27.41 33.32 12.16
C MET A 1 26.40 32.42 12.85
N ALA A 2 26.78 31.15 13.01
CA ALA A 2 26.20 30.09 13.85
C ALA A 2 25.09 29.18 13.26
N VAL A 3 25.49 27.92 13.14
CA VAL A 3 24.78 26.65 12.90
C VAL A 3 24.40 26.04 14.26
N GLN A 4 23.21 25.43 14.40
CA GLN A 4 22.92 24.24 15.26
C GLN A 4 21.44 23.80 15.08
N GLN A 5 21.10 22.74 14.31
CA GLN A 5 21.01 21.30 14.65
C GLN A 5 19.97 20.89 15.74
N CYS A 6 18.93 20.19 15.25
CA CYS A 6 18.39 18.90 15.74
C CYS A 6 17.13 18.83 16.65
N THR A 7 16.13 18.09 16.15
CA THR A 7 15.38 17.01 16.84
C THR A 7 13.94 17.26 17.35
N VAL A 8 12.99 16.67 16.60
CA VAL A 8 11.77 15.90 17.01
C VAL A 8 10.59 16.63 17.63
N ALA A 9 9.45 16.60 16.92
CA ALA A 9 8.18 16.00 17.37
C ALA A 9 7.01 16.60 16.57
N LEU A 10 6.45 15.85 15.61
CA LEU A 10 5.11 16.13 15.08
C LEU A 10 4.16 15.06 15.61
N VAL A 11 3.68 15.29 16.83
CA VAL A 11 2.53 14.60 17.42
C VAL A 11 1.29 15.31 16.90
N VAL A 12 0.55 14.68 15.98
CA VAL A 12 -0.78 15.14 15.60
C VAL A 12 -1.80 14.23 16.27
N ALA A 13 -2.34 14.73 17.38
CA ALA A 13 -3.55 14.23 17.99
C ALA A 13 -4.76 14.69 17.16
N VAL A 14 -5.66 13.76 16.82
CA VAL A 14 -7.03 14.09 16.42
C VAL A 14 -7.98 13.43 17.42
N ALA A 15 -8.77 14.31 18.05
CA ALA A 15 -9.63 14.04 19.18
C ALA A 15 -10.90 13.27 18.79
N LEU A 16 -11.29 12.41 19.72
CA LEU A 16 -12.52 11.64 19.79
C LEU A 16 -13.67 12.58 20.23
N VAL A 17 -14.73 12.73 19.43
CA VAL A 17 -16.02 13.31 19.85
C VAL A 17 -17.16 12.44 19.34
N ALA A 18 -18.20 12.29 20.15
CA ALA A 18 -19.02 11.08 20.28
C ALA A 18 -20.37 11.07 19.52
N GLY A 19 -20.80 9.86 19.12
CA GLY A 19 -22.21 9.38 19.04
C GLY A 19 -22.90 9.34 17.66
N PRO A 20 -23.88 8.42 17.40
CA PRO A 20 -24.63 7.62 18.38
C PRO A 20 -24.33 6.11 18.42
N ALA A 21 -24.68 5.56 19.58
CA ALA A 21 -24.50 4.22 20.11
C ALA A 21 -24.94 3.04 19.21
N VAL A 22 -24.06 2.06 19.09
CA VAL A 22 -24.44 0.65 19.25
C VAL A 22 -23.66 0.14 20.45
N SER A 23 -24.39 -0.20 21.51
CA SER A 23 -23.88 -0.62 22.79
C SER A 23 -22.93 -1.81 22.66
N TYR A 24 -21.70 -1.65 23.13
CA TYR A 24 -20.99 -2.76 23.76
C TYR A 24 -20.50 -2.28 25.12
N ALA A 25 -21.00 -2.94 26.15
CA ALA A 25 -20.68 -2.66 27.54
C ALA A 25 -19.16 -2.77 27.75
N ALA A 26 -18.65 -1.82 28.52
CA ALA A 26 -17.31 -1.86 29.03
C ALA A 26 -17.14 -3.06 29.96
N GLU A 27 -16.13 -3.88 29.69
CA GLU A 27 -15.41 -4.65 30.71
C GLU A 27 -13.93 -4.34 30.46
N ALA A 28 -13.29 -3.82 31.50
CA ALA A 28 -11.93 -3.34 31.48
C ALA A 28 -10.99 -4.54 31.47
N GLY A 29 -10.49 -4.91 30.29
CA GLY A 29 -9.37 -5.80 30.13
C GLY A 29 -8.53 -5.31 28.97
N TYR A 30 -7.23 -5.12 29.19
CA TYR A 30 -6.25 -4.99 28.11
C TYR A 30 -6.37 -6.21 27.19
N ALA A 31 -7.21 -6.11 26.15
CA ALA A 31 -7.17 -7.07 25.06
C ALA A 31 -5.87 -6.76 24.28
N PRO A 32 -4.98 -7.74 24.08
CA PRO A 32 -3.84 -7.54 23.19
C PRO A 32 -4.40 -7.13 21.82
N ALA A 33 -3.70 -6.26 21.09
CA ALA A 33 -4.06 -5.82 19.76
C ALA A 33 -4.69 -7.00 19.00
N GLY A 34 -6.02 -6.92 18.80
CA GLY A 34 -6.80 -8.05 18.34
C GLY A 34 -6.15 -8.58 17.07
N ALA A 35 -5.91 -9.89 17.02
CA ALA A 35 -5.33 -10.55 15.86
C ALA A 35 -6.06 -10.04 14.62
N GLN A 36 -5.35 -9.30 13.78
CA GLN A 36 -5.87 -8.87 12.48
C GLN A 36 -6.48 -10.11 11.81
N PRO A 37 -7.71 -10.02 11.28
CA PRO A 37 -8.35 -11.16 10.64
C PRO A 37 -7.37 -11.80 9.65
N LYS A 38 -7.03 -13.06 9.90
CA LYS A 38 -6.12 -13.81 9.04
C LYS A 38 -6.77 -13.85 7.66
N ALA A 39 -6.03 -13.38 6.64
CA ALA A 39 -6.49 -13.37 5.26
C ALA A 39 -7.12 -14.73 4.91
N THR A 40 -8.33 -14.72 4.36
CA THR A 40 -8.98 -15.94 3.86
C THR A 40 -8.11 -16.57 2.77
N THR A 41 -8.29 -17.85 2.46
CA THR A 41 -7.50 -18.54 1.41
C THR A 41 -7.49 -17.77 0.08
N GLU A 42 -8.58 -17.07 -0.26
CA GLU A 42 -8.68 -16.27 -1.48
C GLU A 42 -7.94 -14.92 -1.37
N GLU A 43 -7.98 -14.26 -0.23
CA GLU A 43 -7.23 -13.04 0.02
C GLU A 43 -5.71 -13.29 0.01
N GLN A 44 -5.27 -14.42 0.55
CA GLN A 44 -3.86 -14.85 0.47
C GLN A 44 -3.42 -15.07 -0.98
N LYS A 45 -4.24 -15.74 -1.81
CA LYS A 45 -3.96 -15.93 -3.25
C LYS A 45 -3.83 -14.60 -3.98
N LEU A 46 -4.64 -13.61 -3.64
CA LEU A 46 -4.56 -12.29 -4.26
C LEU A 46 -3.31 -11.52 -3.81
N ILE A 47 -2.91 -11.62 -2.54
CA ILE A 47 -1.64 -11.07 -2.04
C ILE A 47 -0.46 -11.71 -2.76
N GLU A 48 -0.44 -13.03 -2.91
CA GLU A 48 0.59 -13.75 -3.66
C GLU A 48 0.61 -13.33 -5.13
N LYS A 49 -0.55 -13.17 -5.76
CA LYS A 49 -0.68 -12.66 -7.13
C LYS A 49 -0.06 -11.28 -7.27
N ALA A 50 -0.39 -10.34 -6.37
CA ALA A 50 0.16 -8.98 -6.38
C ALA A 50 1.69 -8.99 -6.18
N ASN A 51 2.21 -9.82 -5.28
CA ASN A 51 3.65 -9.97 -5.06
C ASN A 51 4.38 -10.55 -6.28
N ASN A 52 3.78 -11.53 -6.95
CA ASN A 52 4.35 -12.09 -8.18
C ASN A 52 4.30 -11.08 -9.33
N ALA A 53 3.21 -10.32 -9.47
CA ALA A 53 3.10 -9.24 -10.43
C ALA A 53 4.14 -8.14 -10.16
N PHE A 54 4.37 -7.78 -8.90
CA PHE A 54 5.40 -6.83 -8.48
C PHE A 54 6.80 -7.30 -8.90
N LYS A 55 7.17 -8.54 -8.58
CA LYS A 55 8.48 -9.11 -8.97
C LYS A 55 8.68 -9.13 -10.48
N ALA A 56 7.66 -9.53 -11.24
CA ALA A 56 7.70 -9.52 -12.69
C ALA A 56 7.86 -8.10 -13.26
N ALA A 57 7.16 -7.12 -12.68
CA ALA A 57 7.24 -5.73 -13.08
C ALA A 57 8.62 -5.11 -12.78
N VAL A 58 9.21 -5.40 -11.60
CA VAL A 58 10.59 -4.99 -11.29
C VAL A 58 11.58 -5.58 -12.30
N ALA A 59 11.45 -6.87 -12.60
CA ALA A 59 12.33 -7.54 -13.54
C ALA A 59 12.21 -6.95 -14.97
N ALA A 60 10.99 -6.67 -15.44
CA ALA A 60 10.76 -6.05 -16.73
C ALA A 60 11.36 -4.64 -16.81
N ALA A 61 11.18 -3.83 -15.76
CA ALA A 61 11.71 -2.48 -15.70
C ALA A 61 13.25 -2.43 -15.53
N ALA A 62 13.87 -3.48 -15.00
CA ALA A 62 15.33 -3.54 -14.87
C ALA A 62 16.06 -3.50 -16.23
N ALA A 63 15.43 -4.03 -17.29
CA ALA A 63 15.97 -4.01 -18.65
C ALA A 63 15.66 -2.73 -19.44
N ALA A 64 14.91 -1.80 -18.85
CA ALA A 64 14.43 -0.61 -19.53
C ALA A 64 15.38 0.59 -19.40
N PRO A 65 15.33 1.54 -20.36
CA PRO A 65 15.93 2.86 -20.18
C PRO A 65 15.42 3.54 -18.90
N PRO A 66 16.25 4.33 -18.19
CA PRO A 66 15.88 4.97 -16.93
C PRO A 66 14.56 5.75 -16.96
N GLU A 67 14.25 6.41 -18.08
CA GLU A 67 13.04 7.22 -18.24
C GLU A 67 11.77 6.37 -18.40
N ASP A 68 11.90 5.14 -18.86
CA ASP A 68 10.79 4.23 -19.16
C ASP A 68 10.50 3.23 -18.04
N LYS A 69 11.41 3.08 -17.06
CA LYS A 69 11.31 2.06 -15.99
C LYS A 69 9.95 2.08 -15.28
N SER A 70 9.48 3.25 -14.85
CA SER A 70 8.20 3.39 -14.16
C SER A 70 7.01 3.03 -15.05
N ASN A 71 7.02 3.45 -16.32
CA ASN A 71 5.95 3.12 -17.26
C ASN A 71 5.90 1.62 -17.58
N ILE A 72 7.06 1.00 -17.79
CA ILE A 72 7.16 -0.44 -18.02
C ILE A 72 6.71 -1.21 -16.79
N PHE A 73 7.13 -0.80 -15.59
CA PHE A 73 6.66 -1.39 -14.35
C PHE A 73 5.13 -1.36 -14.27
N VAL A 74 4.52 -0.18 -14.40
CA VAL A 74 3.07 -0.01 -14.22
C VAL A 74 2.28 -0.83 -15.24
N LYS A 75 2.74 -0.83 -16.48
CA LYS A 75 2.15 -1.64 -17.56
C LYS A 75 2.20 -3.13 -17.22
N THR A 76 3.39 -3.65 -16.91
CA THR A 76 3.58 -5.08 -16.59
C THR A 76 2.83 -5.47 -15.31
N PHE A 77 2.86 -4.63 -14.28
CA PHE A 77 2.14 -4.88 -13.04
C PHE A 77 0.64 -5.00 -13.28
N THR A 78 0.04 -4.03 -14.00
CA THR A 78 -1.41 -4.01 -14.27
C THR A 78 -1.83 -5.22 -15.12
N GLN A 79 -1.03 -5.58 -16.12
CA GLN A 79 -1.28 -6.77 -16.95
C GLN A 79 -1.29 -8.06 -16.12
N ASN A 80 -0.39 -8.19 -15.15
CA ASN A 80 -0.22 -9.42 -14.37
C ASN A 80 -1.13 -9.49 -13.14
N ASN A 81 -1.43 -8.35 -12.52
CA ASN A 81 -2.27 -8.27 -11.33
C ASN A 81 -3.78 -8.28 -11.69
N GLY A 82 -4.13 -7.81 -12.89
CA GLY A 82 -5.49 -7.71 -13.41
C GLY A 82 -6.00 -6.27 -13.45
N ASN A 83 -7.03 -6.04 -14.26
CA ASN A 83 -7.62 -4.70 -14.41
C ASN A 83 -8.26 -4.23 -13.10
N TRP A 84 -7.99 -2.97 -12.76
CA TRP A 84 -8.80 -2.21 -11.82
C TRP A 84 -10.18 -1.95 -12.46
N SER A 85 -11.27 -2.29 -11.75
CA SER A 85 -12.61 -1.81 -12.08
C SER A 85 -13.09 -0.87 -10.98
N LEU A 86 -13.66 0.26 -11.38
CA LEU A 86 -14.37 1.17 -10.47
C LEU A 86 -15.61 0.50 -9.86
N GLU A 87 -16.18 -0.51 -10.51
CA GLU A 87 -17.32 -1.29 -10.03
C GLU A 87 -16.96 -2.06 -8.74
N GLY A 88 -15.72 -2.54 -8.62
CA GLY A 88 -15.21 -3.19 -7.42
C GLY A 88 -15.01 -2.24 -6.22
N VAL A 89 -15.04 -0.92 -6.45
CA VAL A 89 -15.03 0.10 -5.38
C VAL A 89 -16.44 0.30 -4.82
N THR A 90 -17.46 0.23 -5.68
CA THR A 90 -18.88 0.34 -5.28
C THR A 90 -19.43 -0.95 -4.67
N ASP A 91 -18.81 -2.09 -4.99
CA ASP A 91 -19.19 -3.41 -4.48
C ASP A 91 -18.24 -3.90 -3.37
N ALA A 92 -17.88 -3.00 -2.45
CA ALA A 92 -16.99 -3.25 -1.30
C ALA A 92 -17.45 -4.38 -0.36
N SER A 93 -18.65 -4.93 -0.60
CA SER A 93 -19.20 -6.18 -0.09
C SER A 93 -18.36 -7.41 -0.43
N ASN A 94 -17.62 -7.39 -1.56
CA ASN A 94 -16.70 -8.45 -1.96
C ASN A 94 -15.27 -8.11 -1.51
N SER A 95 -14.77 -8.85 -0.50
CA SER A 95 -13.44 -8.65 0.11
C SER A 95 -12.27 -8.65 -0.91
N ASN A 96 -12.44 -9.38 -2.02
CA ASN A 96 -11.46 -9.51 -3.10
C ASN A 96 -11.31 -8.22 -3.93
N ASP A 97 -12.40 -7.54 -4.24
CA ASP A 97 -12.39 -6.27 -4.98
C ASP A 97 -11.80 -5.13 -4.14
N SER A 98 -12.04 -5.17 -2.82
CA SER A 98 -11.42 -4.27 -1.85
C SER A 98 -9.90 -4.43 -1.77
N LEU A 99 -9.35 -5.66 -1.83
CA LEU A 99 -7.90 -5.87 -1.79
C LEU A 99 -7.22 -5.37 -3.09
N ASN A 100 -7.76 -5.72 -4.25
CA ASN A 100 -7.20 -5.28 -5.54
C ASN A 100 -7.24 -3.75 -5.67
N THR A 101 -8.33 -3.13 -5.20
CA THR A 101 -8.46 -1.68 -5.08
C THR A 101 -7.35 -1.09 -4.20
N ARG A 102 -7.12 -1.64 -3.00
CA ARG A 102 -6.04 -1.19 -2.10
C ARG A 102 -4.65 -1.27 -2.74
N VAL A 103 -4.37 -2.36 -3.47
CA VAL A 103 -3.10 -2.55 -4.19
C VAL A 103 -2.90 -1.47 -5.26
N ILE A 104 -3.91 -1.19 -6.07
CA ILE A 104 -3.82 -0.19 -7.15
C ILE A 104 -3.69 1.24 -6.58
N PHE A 105 -4.47 1.59 -5.55
CA PHE A 105 -4.33 2.88 -4.87
C PHE A 105 -2.95 3.05 -4.24
N ALA A 106 -2.39 2.00 -3.64
CA ALA A 106 -1.03 2.01 -3.11
C ALA A 106 0.01 2.29 -4.22
N MET A 107 -0.13 1.64 -5.39
CA MET A 107 0.75 1.89 -6.53
C MET A 107 0.67 3.36 -7.01
N MET A 108 -0.54 3.90 -7.16
CA MET A 108 -0.74 5.30 -7.58
C MET A 108 -0.15 6.28 -6.56
N ARG A 109 -0.36 6.03 -5.26
CA ARG A 109 0.23 6.83 -4.18
C ARG A 109 1.75 6.74 -4.18
N ALA A 110 2.32 5.56 -4.43
CA ALA A 110 3.76 5.39 -4.53
C ALA A 110 4.34 6.20 -5.70
N LEU A 111 3.70 6.17 -6.87
CA LEU A 111 4.11 6.99 -8.03
C LEU A 111 4.09 8.49 -7.71
N LEU A 112 3.03 8.98 -7.06
CA LEU A 112 2.89 10.38 -6.68
C LEU A 112 3.92 10.83 -5.64
N ASN A 113 4.31 9.93 -4.72
CA ASN A 113 5.22 10.24 -3.63
C ASN A 113 6.69 9.89 -3.94
N ALA A 114 6.96 9.26 -5.07
CA ALA A 114 8.29 8.90 -5.51
C ALA A 114 9.17 10.14 -5.68
N LYS A 115 10.34 10.13 -5.06
CA LYS A 115 11.29 11.25 -5.07
C LYS A 115 12.63 10.79 -5.60
N GLY A 116 13.37 11.69 -6.25
CA GLY A 116 14.69 11.40 -6.77
C GLY A 116 15.17 12.50 -7.70
N ALA A 117 16.47 12.77 -7.68
CA ALA A 117 17.10 13.74 -8.57
C ALA A 117 17.18 13.25 -10.03
N THR A 118 17.19 11.93 -10.23
CA THR A 118 17.24 11.29 -11.55
C THR A 118 15.99 10.41 -11.78
N PRO A 119 15.66 10.06 -13.03
CA PRO A 119 14.58 9.11 -13.34
C PRO A 119 14.77 7.77 -12.62
N GLU A 120 16.02 7.28 -12.56
CA GLU A 120 16.37 6.04 -11.86
C GLU A 120 16.12 6.14 -10.35
N ALA A 121 16.56 7.22 -9.69
CA ALA A 121 16.31 7.42 -8.27
C ALA A 121 14.81 7.55 -7.95
N LYS A 122 14.03 8.17 -8.84
CA LYS A 122 12.56 8.23 -8.71
C LYS A 122 11.95 6.84 -8.83
N TYR A 123 12.40 6.03 -9.79
CA TYR A 123 11.96 4.65 -9.93
C TYR A 123 12.30 3.81 -8.68
N ASP A 124 13.52 3.89 -8.17
CA ASP A 124 13.92 3.17 -6.97
C ASP A 124 13.09 3.58 -5.74
N SER A 125 12.83 4.89 -5.59
CA SER A 125 11.93 5.40 -4.55
C SER A 125 10.51 4.88 -4.70
N PHE A 126 9.98 4.82 -5.93
CA PHE A 126 8.67 4.24 -6.22
C PHE A 126 8.60 2.76 -5.82
N VAL A 127 9.57 1.95 -6.24
CA VAL A 127 9.63 0.50 -5.95
C VAL A 127 9.70 0.26 -4.44
N ALA A 128 10.48 1.07 -3.72
CA ALA A 128 10.56 0.98 -2.26
C ALA A 128 9.22 1.31 -1.60
N ILE A 129 8.57 2.43 -1.95
CA ILE A 129 7.28 2.83 -1.37
C ILE A 129 6.19 1.80 -1.68
N PHE A 130 6.12 1.33 -2.93
CA PHE A 130 5.08 0.38 -3.32
C PHE A 130 5.31 -1.00 -2.71
N GLY A 131 6.55 -1.49 -2.69
CA GLY A 131 6.90 -2.75 -2.04
C GLY A 131 6.57 -2.74 -0.54
N GLU A 132 6.83 -1.64 0.15
CA GLU A 132 6.43 -1.46 1.56
C GLU A 132 4.90 -1.49 1.72
N SER A 133 4.19 -0.80 0.83
CA SER A 133 2.73 -0.76 0.85
C SER A 133 2.12 -2.15 0.65
N LEU A 134 2.70 -2.98 -0.23
CA LEU A 134 2.28 -4.38 -0.40
C LEU A 134 2.50 -5.20 0.87
N ARG A 135 3.61 -4.98 1.59
CA ARG A 135 3.89 -5.65 2.86
C ARG A 135 2.82 -5.30 3.91
N ILE A 136 2.49 -4.01 4.04
CA ILE A 136 1.43 -3.51 4.93
C ILE A 136 0.07 -4.10 4.56
N ILE A 137 -0.30 -4.10 3.26
CA ILE A 137 -1.56 -4.68 2.77
C ILE A 137 -1.64 -6.18 3.10
N ALA A 138 -0.51 -6.89 3.04
CA ALA A 138 -0.42 -8.31 3.40
C ALA A 138 -0.51 -8.56 4.91
N GLY A 139 -0.55 -7.51 5.75
CA GLY A 139 -0.52 -7.64 7.21
C GLY A 139 0.84 -8.10 7.74
N ILE A 140 1.91 -7.92 6.95
CA ILE A 140 3.28 -8.24 7.33
C ILE A 140 3.91 -6.89 7.75
N LEU A 141 4.26 -6.76 9.03
CA LEU A 141 4.96 -5.59 9.60
C LEU A 141 6.44 -5.93 9.80
#